data_AF-A0A3M0Y6I1-F1
#
_entry.id   AF-A0A3M0Y6I1-F1
#
_cell.length_a   1.000
_cell.length_b   1.000
_cell.length_c   1.000
_cell.angle_alpha   90.00
_cell.angle_beta   90.00
_cell.angle_gamma   90.00
#
_symmetry.space_group_name_H-M   'P 1'
#
loop_
_entity.id
_entity.type
_entity.pdbx_description
1 polymer ?
#
loop_
_entity_poly.entity_id
_entity_poly.type
_entity_poly.pdbx_seq_one_letter_code
_entity_poly.pdbx_strand_id
1 'polypeptide(L)'
;VGGAAAGAAHLLFSDAPVVGASGAIAAVTGAYFVLFPRTRIRTLVFFFIIGVFQIPAMWFIGFAVAKDVFFSAFGGGNVAYAAHLGGYLYGGVVAYALLATHLLEREVWDLFSVRRQARRRRLFKQVMQRQGAGVWEGAAARSTEAGQRERSSAASSRSAQRAAALRRRVREALARDDVHSALAAMHELHDSATSLASLGRDALLRLARAAYEQEEHALVRVLCEAFLHSRRDDAEAGRMALMLALSQMKVGDSDGAHKALIQARRRRLTDQERELADSLERELAATS
;
A
#
# COMPACT_ATOMS: atom_id res chain seq x y z
N VAL A 1 35.39 22.92 -4.81
CA VAL A 1 35.61 22.29 -6.13
C VAL A 1 34.52 22.66 -7.14
N GLY A 2 33.22 22.49 -6.84
CA GLY A 2 32.13 22.85 -7.79
C GLY A 2 32.04 24.32 -8.21
N GLY A 3 32.31 25.28 -7.30
CA GLY A 3 32.33 26.71 -7.64
C GLY A 3 33.47 27.11 -8.58
N ALA A 4 34.62 26.42 -8.50
CA ALA A 4 35.75 26.65 -9.40
C ALA A 4 35.48 26.09 -10.81
N ALA A 5 34.82 24.93 -10.90
CA ALA A 5 34.41 24.34 -12.18
C ALA A 5 33.34 25.18 -12.89
N ALA A 6 32.38 25.74 -12.15
CA ALA A 6 31.38 26.66 -12.69
C ALA A 6 32.00 28.00 -13.15
N GLY A 7 32.98 28.52 -12.42
CA GLY A 7 33.73 29.72 -12.81
C GLY A 7 34.56 29.51 -14.08
N ALA A 8 35.22 28.35 -14.21
CA ALA A 8 36.03 28.02 -15.40
C ALA A 8 35.17 27.77 -16.65
N ALA A 9 34.01 27.12 -16.51
CA ALA A 9 33.07 26.95 -17.61
C ALA A 9 32.50 28.29 -18.09
N HIS A 10 32.27 29.25 -17.19
CA HIS A 10 31.74 30.57 -17.56
C HIS A 10 32.72 31.39 -18.41
N LEU A 11 34.03 31.29 -18.14
CA LEU A 11 35.09 31.98 -18.89
C LEU A 11 35.27 31.45 -20.32
N LEU A 12 34.77 30.25 -20.63
CA LEU A 12 34.86 29.68 -21.98
C LEU A 12 33.75 30.14 -22.92
N PHE A 13 32.68 30.79 -22.41
CA PHE A 13 31.47 31.07 -23.18
C PHE A 13 30.98 32.53 -23.15
N SER A 14 31.63 33.47 -22.44
CA SER A 14 31.18 34.87 -22.42
C SER A 14 32.20 35.88 -21.86
N ASP A 15 32.37 37.01 -22.56
CA ASP A 15 33.16 38.20 -22.15
C ASP A 15 32.33 39.24 -21.35
N ALA A 16 31.12 38.91 -20.87
CA ALA A 16 30.26 39.85 -20.13
C ALA A 16 30.51 39.83 -18.61
N PRO A 17 30.51 40.99 -17.92
CA PRO A 17 30.94 41.08 -16.52
C PRO A 17 29.93 40.47 -15.55
N VAL A 18 30.39 39.48 -14.78
CA VAL A 18 29.89 39.02 -13.45
C VAL A 18 28.36 38.87 -13.33
N VAL A 19 27.74 38.21 -14.32
CA VAL A 19 26.37 37.67 -14.22
C VAL A 19 26.38 36.23 -13.65
N GLY A 20 27.55 35.59 -13.53
CA GLY A 20 27.68 34.16 -13.21
C GLY A 20 27.49 33.73 -11.75
N ALA A 21 27.81 34.57 -10.75
CA ALA A 21 27.76 34.13 -9.35
C ALA A 21 26.32 33.93 -8.85
N SER A 22 25.42 34.86 -9.15
CA SER A 22 24.01 34.76 -8.76
C SER A 22 23.26 33.68 -9.55
N GLY A 23 23.62 33.48 -10.83
CA GLY A 23 23.12 32.36 -11.64
C GLY A 23 23.56 30.98 -11.12
N ALA A 24 24.81 30.86 -10.64
CA ALA A 24 25.30 29.63 -10.02
C ALA A 24 24.56 29.32 -8.71
N ILE A 25 24.30 30.35 -7.87
CA ILE A 25 23.48 30.21 -6.67
C ILE A 25 22.04 29.78 -7.05
N ALA A 26 21.47 30.36 -8.10
CA ALA A 26 20.16 29.96 -8.61
C ALA A 26 20.15 28.50 -9.08
N ALA A 27 21.19 28.03 -9.77
CA ALA A 27 21.33 26.62 -10.15
C ALA A 27 21.41 25.68 -8.95
N VAL A 28 22.25 25.98 -7.96
CA VAL A 28 22.32 25.19 -6.73
C VAL A 28 20.97 25.18 -6.00
N THR A 29 20.27 26.32 -5.98
CA THR A 29 18.96 26.46 -5.35
C THR A 29 17.89 25.63 -6.08
N GLY A 30 17.91 25.60 -7.41
CA GLY A 30 17.04 24.76 -8.23
C GLY A 30 17.28 23.27 -8.03
N ALA A 31 18.54 22.86 -7.94
CA ALA A 31 18.92 21.48 -7.61
C ALA A 31 18.45 21.10 -6.19
N TYR A 32 18.66 21.99 -5.22
CA TYR A 32 18.22 21.81 -3.83
C TYR A 32 16.69 21.68 -3.71
N PHE A 33 15.94 22.43 -4.53
CA PHE A 33 14.47 22.31 -4.56
C PHE A 33 14.01 20.91 -4.95
N VAL A 34 14.69 20.26 -5.90
CA VAL A 34 14.36 18.90 -6.35
C VAL A 34 14.78 17.87 -5.30
N LEU A 35 16.01 17.96 -4.80
CA LEU A 35 16.58 16.97 -3.88
C LEU A 35 15.99 17.05 -2.47
N PHE A 36 15.70 18.25 -1.98
CA PHE A 36 15.41 18.52 -0.56
C PHE A 36 14.16 19.39 -0.33
N PRO A 37 13.02 19.15 -0.99
CA PRO A 37 11.86 20.04 -0.94
C PRO A 37 11.26 20.23 0.46
N ARG A 38 11.47 19.28 1.38
CA ARG A 38 10.90 19.28 2.73
C ARG A 38 11.87 19.67 3.85
N THR A 39 13.12 19.95 3.53
CA THR A 39 14.08 20.44 4.52
C THR A 39 13.60 21.77 5.11
N ARG A 40 13.83 21.99 6.40
CA ARG A 40 13.42 23.23 7.06
C ARG A 40 14.61 24.17 7.14
N ILE A 41 14.48 25.33 6.52
CA ILE A 41 15.45 26.42 6.58
C ILE A 41 15.11 27.26 7.81
N ARG A 42 16.11 27.55 8.65
CA ARG A 42 15.96 28.50 9.75
C ARG A 42 16.12 29.89 9.18
N THR A 43 15.02 30.63 9.10
CA THR A 43 14.98 31.98 8.55
C THR A 43 14.71 32.96 9.69
N LEU A 44 15.61 33.93 9.84
CA LEU A 44 15.37 35.07 10.73
C LEU A 44 14.39 36.02 10.02
N VAL A 45 13.22 36.24 10.61
CA VAL A 45 12.26 37.22 10.12
C VAL A 45 12.33 38.43 11.04
N PHE A 46 12.42 39.63 10.46
CA PHE A 46 12.61 40.88 11.21
C PHE A 46 11.52 41.94 10.95
N PHE A 47 10.69 41.77 9.90
CA PHE A 47 9.80 42.83 9.44
C PHE A 47 8.47 42.98 10.22
N PHE A 48 7.93 41.90 10.79
CA PHE A 48 6.63 41.93 11.50
C PHE A 48 6.61 41.13 12.80
N ILE A 49 7.44 40.08 12.90
CA ILE A 49 7.65 39.28 14.11
C ILE A 49 9.15 39.02 14.18
N ILE A 50 9.80 39.47 15.25
CA ILE A 50 11.23 39.20 15.46
C ILE A 50 11.36 37.78 16.00
N GLY A 51 11.84 36.87 15.16
CA GLY A 51 11.98 35.48 15.53
C GLY A 51 12.67 34.62 14.46
N VAL A 52 13.20 33.47 14.90
CA VAL A 52 13.77 32.45 14.01
C VAL A 52 12.68 31.44 13.69
N PHE A 53 12.23 31.45 12.43
CA PHE A 53 11.20 30.55 11.94
C PHE A 53 11.80 29.41 11.12
N GLN A 54 11.23 28.22 11.25
CA GLN A 54 11.59 27.07 10.42
C GLN A 54 10.65 27.00 9.21
N ILE A 55 11.09 27.52 8.07
CA ILE A 55 10.31 27.54 6.84
C ILE A 55 10.74 26.35 5.96
N PRO A 56 9.81 25.49 5.50
CA PRO A 56 10.16 24.45 4.53
C PRO A 56 10.76 25.06 3.26
N ALA A 57 11.86 24.48 2.77
CA ALA A 57 12.65 24.99 1.66
C ALA A 57 11.83 25.22 0.39
N MET A 58 10.86 24.34 0.11
CA MET A 58 9.95 24.51 -1.02
C MET A 58 9.18 25.84 -1.01
N TRP A 59 8.76 26.35 0.16
CA TRP A 59 8.08 27.64 0.24
C TRP A 59 9.05 28.80 0.06
N PHE A 60 10.22 28.71 0.68
CA PHE A 60 11.25 29.74 0.60
C PHE A 60 11.76 29.90 -0.84
N ILE A 61 12.11 28.79 -1.49
CA ILE A 61 12.60 28.77 -2.87
C ILE A 61 11.46 29.08 -3.85
N GLY A 62 10.25 28.56 -3.62
CA GLY A 62 9.09 28.87 -4.46
C GLY A 62 8.77 30.37 -4.47
N PHE A 63 8.89 31.05 -3.32
CA PHE A 63 8.75 32.50 -3.24
C PHE A 63 9.86 33.22 -4.03
N ALA A 64 11.12 32.78 -3.92
CA ALA A 64 12.23 33.36 -4.66
C ALA A 64 12.01 33.26 -6.19
N VAL A 65 11.58 32.10 -6.68
CA VAL A 65 11.25 31.89 -8.10
C VAL A 65 10.05 32.77 -8.52
N ALA A 66 8.97 32.79 -7.73
CA ALA A 66 7.79 33.60 -8.05
C ALA A 66 8.11 35.11 -8.10
N LYS A 67 8.96 35.57 -7.19
CA LYS A 67 9.51 36.94 -7.19
C LYS A 67 10.28 37.22 -8.49
N ASP A 68 11.17 36.32 -8.89
CA ASP A 68 11.97 36.49 -10.11
C ASP A 68 11.11 36.44 -11.38
N VAL A 69 10.05 35.62 -11.42
CA VAL A 69 9.05 35.65 -12.50
C VAL A 69 8.33 36.99 -12.53
N PHE A 70 7.85 37.48 -11.38
CA PHE A 70 7.12 38.75 -11.29
C PHE A 70 7.99 39.94 -11.75
N PHE A 71 9.22 40.04 -11.25
CA PHE A 71 10.12 41.12 -11.64
C PHE A 71 10.72 40.94 -13.03
N SER A 72 10.81 39.72 -13.57
CA SER A 72 11.15 39.52 -14.97
C SER A 72 10.07 40.04 -15.92
N ALA A 73 8.80 40.05 -15.49
CA ALA A 73 7.67 40.50 -16.31
C ALA A 73 7.32 41.99 -16.11
N PHE A 74 7.49 42.50 -14.88
CA PHE A 74 7.02 43.84 -14.49
C PHE A 74 8.10 44.72 -13.85
N GLY A 75 9.30 44.19 -13.63
CA GLY A 75 10.39 44.91 -12.99
C GLY A 75 11.18 45.77 -13.96
N GLY A 76 11.49 47.00 -13.54
CA GLY A 76 12.55 47.81 -14.12
C GLY A 76 13.77 47.82 -13.19
N GLY A 77 14.98 47.72 -13.76
CA GLY A 77 16.24 47.79 -13.01
C GLY A 77 17.38 46.96 -13.63
N ASN A 78 18.59 47.08 -13.07
CA ASN A 78 19.82 46.44 -13.56
C ASN A 78 19.96 44.96 -13.13
N VAL A 79 18.85 44.27 -12.83
CA VAL A 79 18.88 42.89 -12.31
C VAL A 79 18.41 41.92 -13.40
N ALA A 80 19.26 40.94 -13.73
CA ALA A 80 18.99 39.95 -14.77
C ALA A 80 18.12 38.78 -14.26
N TYR A 81 16.85 39.05 -13.95
CA TYR A 81 15.90 38.05 -13.42
C TYR A 81 15.75 36.81 -14.32
N ALA A 82 15.83 36.98 -15.65
CA ALA A 82 15.82 35.88 -16.61
C ALA A 82 17.00 34.90 -16.43
N ALA A 83 18.17 35.40 -16.03
CA ALA A 83 19.33 34.55 -15.75
C ALA A 83 19.14 33.71 -14.47
N HIS A 84 18.44 34.25 -13.46
CA HIS A 84 18.07 33.49 -12.25
C HIS A 84 17.09 32.36 -12.59
N LEU A 85 16.07 32.66 -13.40
CA LEU A 85 15.10 31.67 -13.89
C LEU A 85 15.78 30.52 -14.66
N GLY A 86 16.71 30.87 -15.56
CA GLY A 86 17.53 29.90 -16.28
C GLY A 86 18.38 29.03 -15.34
N GLY A 87 18.98 29.65 -14.32
CA GLY A 87 19.74 28.94 -13.28
C GLY A 87 18.89 27.92 -12.53
N TYR A 88 17.75 28.33 -11.94
CA TYR A 88 16.87 27.42 -11.21
C TYR A 88 16.43 26.23 -12.06
N LEU A 89 16.06 26.49 -13.32
CA LEU A 89 15.63 25.46 -14.25
C LEU A 89 16.76 24.48 -14.56
N TYR A 90 17.95 24.98 -14.92
CA TYR A 90 19.11 24.16 -15.23
C TYR A 90 19.49 23.25 -14.06
N GLY A 91 19.64 23.80 -12.86
CA GLY A 91 19.99 23.02 -11.68
C GLY A 91 18.92 22.00 -11.30
N GLY A 92 17.64 22.36 -11.42
CA GLY A 92 16.53 21.44 -11.19
C GLY A 92 16.50 20.28 -12.20
N VAL A 93 16.72 20.55 -13.48
CA VAL A 93 16.77 19.52 -14.53
C VAL A 93 17.96 18.59 -14.34
N VAL A 94 19.15 19.12 -14.03
CA VAL A 94 20.34 18.31 -13.78
C VAL A 94 20.12 17.41 -12.55
N ALA A 95 19.61 17.95 -11.45
CA ALA A 95 19.29 17.15 -10.26
C ALA A 95 18.24 16.07 -10.56
N TYR A 96 17.20 16.41 -11.32
CA TYR A 96 16.17 15.46 -11.74
C TYR A 96 16.75 14.34 -12.61
N ALA A 97 17.62 14.66 -13.57
CA ALA A 97 18.28 13.69 -14.43
C ALA A 97 19.20 12.75 -13.63
N LEU A 98 19.94 13.26 -12.65
CA LEU A 98 20.79 12.45 -11.77
C LEU A 98 19.98 11.47 -10.90
N LEU A 99 18.80 11.88 -10.42
CA LEU A 99 17.87 11.00 -9.70
C LEU A 99 17.18 9.96 -10.61
N ALA A 100 16.87 10.37 -11.84
CA ALA A 100 16.26 9.50 -12.84
C ALA A 100 17.23 8.40 -13.31
N THR A 101 18.52 8.73 -13.46
CA THR A 101 19.59 7.82 -13.88
C THR A 101 20.17 6.97 -12.74
N HIS A 102 19.63 7.07 -11.52
CA HIS A 102 20.09 6.34 -10.34
C HIS A 102 21.56 6.61 -9.95
N LEU A 103 22.18 7.68 -10.48
CA LEU A 103 23.54 8.10 -10.09
C LEU A 103 23.59 8.70 -8.68
N LEU A 104 22.47 9.24 -8.21
CA LEU A 104 22.26 9.64 -6.82
C LEU A 104 21.34 8.61 -6.14
N GLU A 105 21.73 8.12 -4.97
CA GLU A 105 20.89 7.25 -4.16
C GLU A 105 19.57 7.95 -3.83
N ARG A 106 18.45 7.26 -4.09
CA ARG A 106 17.11 7.80 -3.89
C ARG A 106 16.78 7.83 -2.39
N GLU A 107 17.05 8.96 -1.77
CA GLU A 107 16.67 9.27 -0.39
C GLU A 107 15.14 9.37 -0.21
N VAL A 108 14.66 9.07 1.01
CA VAL A 108 13.23 9.00 1.38
C VAL A 108 12.50 10.35 1.20
N TRP A 109 13.25 11.44 1.06
CA TRP A 109 12.77 12.82 1.05
C TRP A 109 12.71 13.51 -0.33
N ASP A 110 13.06 12.80 -1.40
CA ASP A 110 13.08 13.32 -2.78
C ASP A 110 11.66 13.67 -3.32
N LEU A 111 11.55 14.57 -4.30
CA LEU A 111 10.32 15.09 -4.91
C LEU A 111 9.37 13.98 -5.43
N PHE A 112 9.92 12.82 -5.82
CA PHE A 112 9.14 11.64 -6.20
C PHE A 112 8.27 11.08 -5.05
N SER A 113 8.70 11.25 -3.79
CA SER A 113 7.94 10.88 -2.61
C SER A 113 6.71 11.78 -2.41
N VAL A 114 6.79 13.06 -2.81
CA VAL A 114 5.73 14.06 -2.63
C VAL A 114 4.51 13.75 -3.50
N ARG A 115 4.72 13.41 -4.78
CA ARG A 115 3.63 13.06 -5.70
C ARG A 115 2.89 11.77 -5.28
N ARG A 116 3.62 10.74 -4.84
CA ARG A 116 2.99 9.48 -4.35
C ARG A 116 2.31 9.67 -3.00
N GLN A 117 2.86 10.46 -2.09
CA GLN A 117 2.29 10.70 -0.76
C GLN A 117 1.10 11.67 -0.81
N ALA A 118 1.04 12.62 -1.74
CA ALA A 118 -0.13 13.47 -1.96
C ALA A 118 -1.36 12.66 -2.42
N ARG A 119 -1.16 11.67 -3.30
CA ARG A 119 -2.21 10.71 -3.69
C ARG A 119 -2.70 9.89 -2.49
N ARG A 120 -1.77 9.40 -1.66
CA ARG A 120 -2.09 8.67 -0.41
C ARG A 120 -2.81 9.53 0.64
N ARG A 121 -2.42 10.80 0.79
CA ARG A 121 -3.09 11.75 1.71
C ARG A 121 -4.49 12.13 1.23
N ARG A 122 -4.73 12.27 -0.08
CA ARG A 122 -6.08 12.51 -0.62
C ARG A 122 -7.00 11.31 -0.38
N LEU A 123 -6.51 10.10 -0.63
CA LEU A 123 -7.23 8.85 -0.34
C LEU A 123 -7.48 8.69 1.16
N PHE A 124 -6.48 8.95 2.00
CA PHE A 124 -6.63 8.89 3.46
C PHE A 124 -7.59 9.97 3.99
N LYS A 125 -7.59 11.18 3.41
CA LYS A 125 -8.53 12.25 3.76
C LYS A 125 -9.97 11.90 3.36
N GLN A 126 -10.18 11.17 2.26
CA GLN A 126 -11.50 10.62 1.90
C GLN A 126 -11.96 9.54 2.89
N VAL A 127 -11.04 8.74 3.43
CA VAL A 127 -11.32 7.76 4.50
C VAL A 127 -11.61 8.46 5.84
N MET A 128 -10.92 9.57 6.15
CA MET A 128 -11.05 10.31 7.42
C MET A 128 -12.17 11.37 7.42
N GLN A 129 -12.60 11.88 6.26
CA GLN A 129 -13.77 12.76 6.17
C GLN A 129 -15.08 12.04 6.50
N ARG A 130 -15.09 10.70 6.43
CA ARG A 130 -16.15 9.88 7.06
C ARG A 130 -16.14 9.91 8.59
N GLN A 131 -15.08 10.39 9.23
CA GLN A 131 -14.91 10.37 10.70
C GLN A 131 -14.94 11.77 11.35
N GLY A 132 -14.63 12.85 10.62
CA GLY A 132 -14.39 14.18 11.20
C GLY A 132 -15.52 15.22 11.15
N ALA A 133 -16.64 14.96 10.46
CA ALA A 133 -17.78 15.88 10.40
C ALA A 133 -18.71 15.82 11.65
N GLY A 134 -18.43 14.91 12.58
CA GLY A 134 -19.36 14.53 13.67
C GLY A 134 -19.44 15.47 14.89
N VAL A 135 -18.65 16.54 14.99
CA VAL A 135 -18.62 17.34 16.24
C VAL A 135 -19.84 18.27 16.36
N TRP A 136 -20.30 18.87 15.26
CA TRP A 136 -21.50 19.71 15.24
C TRP A 136 -22.74 18.99 14.68
N GLU A 137 -22.56 17.86 13.97
CA GLU A 137 -23.62 16.87 13.71
C GLU A 137 -23.90 16.00 14.94
N GLY A 138 -23.06 16.02 15.98
CA GLY A 138 -23.05 15.09 17.11
C GLY A 138 -24.37 14.98 17.89
N ALA A 139 -25.22 16.00 17.89
CA ALA A 139 -26.54 15.91 18.51
C ALA A 139 -27.56 15.13 17.67
N ALA A 140 -27.53 15.30 16.33
CA ALA A 140 -28.36 14.55 15.39
C ALA A 140 -27.74 13.18 15.03
N ALA A 141 -26.42 13.06 15.12
CA ALA A 141 -25.68 11.82 14.95
C ALA A 141 -25.88 10.89 16.15
N ARG A 142 -26.08 11.39 17.39
CA ARG A 142 -26.34 10.53 18.56
C ARG A 142 -27.64 9.73 18.46
N SER A 143 -28.72 10.32 17.92
CA SER A 143 -29.98 9.60 17.67
C SER A 143 -29.87 8.66 16.46
N THR A 144 -29.15 9.07 15.42
CA THR A 144 -28.88 8.25 14.23
C THR A 144 -27.93 7.08 14.53
N GLU A 145 -26.94 7.26 15.39
CA GLU A 145 -25.99 6.26 15.88
C GLU A 145 -26.66 5.28 16.84
N ALA A 146 -27.57 5.70 17.71
CA ALA A 146 -28.37 4.77 18.52
C ALA A 146 -29.21 3.86 17.61
N GLY A 147 -29.88 4.43 16.60
CA GLY A 147 -30.63 3.67 15.60
C GLY A 147 -29.74 2.80 14.70
N GLN A 148 -28.52 3.25 14.35
CA GLN A 148 -27.55 2.45 13.59
C GLN A 148 -26.87 1.38 14.44
N ARG A 149 -26.65 1.59 15.75
CA ARG A 149 -26.17 0.58 16.70
C ARG A 149 -27.23 -0.50 16.95
N GLU A 150 -28.51 -0.13 17.06
CA GLU A 150 -29.60 -1.10 17.08
C GLU A 150 -29.75 -1.86 15.76
N ARG A 151 -29.68 -1.18 14.61
CA ARG A 151 -29.75 -1.84 13.29
C ARG A 151 -28.54 -2.72 13.00
N SER A 152 -27.33 -2.30 13.38
CA SER A 152 -26.10 -3.10 13.24
C SER A 152 -26.01 -4.23 14.26
N SER A 153 -26.49 -4.03 15.49
CA SER A 153 -26.69 -5.10 16.49
C SER A 153 -27.72 -6.11 16.00
N ALA A 154 -28.86 -5.66 15.45
CA ALA A 154 -29.89 -6.53 14.88
C ALA A 154 -29.42 -7.21 13.58
N ALA A 155 -28.61 -6.56 12.74
CA ALA A 155 -28.00 -7.17 11.56
C ALA A 155 -26.91 -8.20 11.94
N SER A 156 -26.06 -7.87 12.92
CA SER A 156 -25.07 -8.78 13.50
C SER A 156 -25.75 -9.99 14.14
N SER A 157 -26.78 -9.77 14.95
CA SER A 157 -27.59 -10.83 15.56
C SER A 157 -28.27 -11.72 14.52
N ARG A 158 -28.86 -11.15 13.46
CA ARG A 158 -29.45 -11.92 12.35
C ARG A 158 -28.41 -12.71 11.55
N SER A 159 -27.24 -12.14 11.29
CA SER A 159 -26.15 -12.86 10.61
C SER A 159 -25.59 -14.00 11.47
N ALA A 160 -25.44 -13.78 12.78
CA ALA A 160 -25.04 -14.81 13.74
C ALA A 160 -26.09 -15.94 13.86
N GLN A 161 -27.39 -15.60 13.88
CA GLN A 161 -28.49 -16.57 13.87
C GLN A 161 -28.51 -17.39 12.58
N ARG A 162 -28.33 -16.75 11.41
CA ARG A 162 -28.20 -17.44 10.11
C ARG A 162 -26.99 -18.38 10.08
N ALA A 163 -25.83 -17.92 10.55
CA ALA A 163 -24.63 -18.73 10.66
C ALA A 163 -24.82 -19.91 11.64
N ALA A 164 -25.56 -19.73 12.74
CA ALA A 164 -25.88 -20.80 13.68
C ALA A 164 -26.83 -21.85 13.08
N ALA A 165 -27.90 -21.41 12.40
CA ALA A 165 -28.85 -22.30 11.73
C ALA A 165 -28.18 -23.13 10.63
N LEU A 166 -27.28 -22.52 9.87
CA LEU A 166 -26.55 -23.23 8.82
C LEU A 166 -25.57 -24.26 9.38
N ARG A 167 -24.81 -23.89 10.41
CA ARG A 167 -23.94 -24.85 11.12
C ARG A 167 -24.72 -26.01 11.69
N ARG A 168 -25.97 -25.79 12.11
CA ARG A 168 -26.86 -26.87 12.54
C ARG A 168 -27.19 -27.79 11.37
N ARG A 169 -27.62 -27.26 10.22
CA ARG A 169 -27.90 -28.05 9.00
C ARG A 169 -26.70 -28.87 8.52
N VAL A 170 -25.51 -28.26 8.47
CA VAL A 170 -24.27 -28.96 8.10
C VAL A 170 -23.97 -30.10 9.07
N ARG A 171 -24.08 -29.85 10.38
CA ARG A 171 -23.87 -30.90 11.40
C ARG A 171 -24.91 -32.02 11.32
N GLU A 172 -26.18 -31.68 11.09
CA GLU A 172 -27.26 -32.65 10.92
C GLU A 172 -27.05 -33.52 9.66
N ALA A 173 -26.61 -32.93 8.55
CA ALA A 173 -26.29 -33.66 7.33
C ALA A 173 -25.10 -34.61 7.53
N LEU A 174 -24.02 -34.12 8.17
CA LEU A 174 -22.86 -34.94 8.52
C LEU A 174 -23.21 -36.06 9.50
N ALA A 175 -24.15 -35.84 10.44
CA ALA A 175 -24.63 -36.88 11.35
C ALA A 175 -25.41 -37.99 10.63
N ARG A 176 -25.99 -37.71 9.46
CA ARG A 176 -26.63 -38.70 8.58
C ARG A 176 -25.66 -39.29 7.55
N ASP A 177 -24.38 -39.00 7.67
CA ASP A 177 -23.33 -39.36 6.71
C ASP A 177 -23.54 -38.80 5.29
N ASP A 178 -24.42 -37.81 5.14
CA ASP A 178 -24.78 -37.20 3.87
C ASP A 178 -23.92 -35.96 3.61
N VAL A 179 -22.74 -36.18 3.03
CA VAL A 179 -21.78 -35.12 2.71
C VAL A 179 -22.28 -34.22 1.58
N HIS A 180 -23.06 -34.75 0.65
CA HIS A 180 -23.58 -33.97 -0.47
C HIS A 180 -24.57 -32.90 0.01
N SER A 181 -25.53 -33.27 0.88
CA SER A 181 -26.42 -32.29 1.51
C SER A 181 -25.66 -31.29 2.39
N ALA A 182 -24.55 -31.70 3.00
CA ALA A 182 -23.72 -30.80 3.79
C ALA A 182 -23.02 -29.75 2.90
N LEU A 183 -22.47 -30.14 1.75
CA LEU A 183 -21.88 -29.23 0.77
C LEU A 183 -22.95 -28.33 0.11
N ALA A 184 -24.13 -28.87 -0.20
CA ALA A 184 -25.26 -28.09 -0.72
C ALA A 184 -25.68 -26.98 0.27
N ALA A 185 -25.75 -27.30 1.57
CA ALA A 185 -25.97 -26.29 2.60
C ALA A 185 -24.84 -25.25 2.63
N MET A 186 -23.59 -25.64 2.35
CA MET A 186 -22.47 -24.69 2.29
C MET A 186 -22.51 -23.77 1.07
N HIS A 187 -23.07 -24.18 -0.08
CA HIS A 187 -23.24 -23.29 -1.22
C HIS A 187 -24.22 -22.13 -0.95
N GLU A 188 -25.16 -22.31 -0.01
CA GLU A 188 -26.01 -21.22 0.47
C GLU A 188 -25.21 -20.16 1.28
N LEU A 189 -23.93 -20.43 1.62
CA LEU A 189 -23.05 -19.52 2.34
C LEU A 189 -22.12 -18.77 1.37
N HIS A 190 -22.42 -17.50 1.11
CA HIS A 190 -21.60 -16.71 0.19
C HIS A 190 -20.33 -16.12 0.83
N ASP A 191 -20.26 -15.93 2.17
CA ASP A 191 -19.09 -15.24 2.76
C ASP A 191 -18.94 -15.38 4.28
N SER A 192 -18.44 -16.51 4.80
CA SER A 192 -18.00 -16.59 6.21
C SER A 192 -17.03 -17.74 6.51
N ALA A 193 -15.76 -17.61 6.12
CA ALA A 193 -14.68 -18.50 6.61
C ALA A 193 -14.68 -18.62 8.15
N THR A 194 -15.03 -17.53 8.85
CA THR A 194 -15.16 -17.46 10.31
C THR A 194 -16.24 -18.37 10.89
N SER A 195 -17.33 -18.62 10.16
CA SER A 195 -18.42 -19.49 10.62
C SER A 195 -17.99 -20.96 10.63
N LEU A 196 -17.24 -21.37 9.60
CA LEU A 196 -16.81 -22.75 9.38
C LEU A 196 -15.68 -23.16 10.32
N ALA A 197 -14.86 -22.24 10.80
CA ALA A 197 -13.81 -22.50 11.80
C ALA A 197 -14.36 -23.17 13.08
N SER A 198 -15.62 -22.92 13.43
CA SER A 198 -16.30 -23.51 14.59
C SER A 198 -16.76 -24.96 14.38
N LEU A 199 -16.69 -25.49 13.15
CA LEU A 199 -16.94 -26.91 12.89
C LEU A 199 -15.86 -27.77 13.54
N GLY A 200 -16.21 -29.01 13.87
CA GLY A 200 -15.28 -29.99 14.41
C GLY A 200 -14.15 -30.33 13.43
N ARG A 201 -13.04 -30.87 13.97
CA ARG A 201 -11.87 -31.25 13.18
C ARG A 201 -12.24 -32.19 12.04
N ASP A 202 -12.89 -33.30 12.36
CA ASP A 202 -13.18 -34.35 11.38
C ASP A 202 -14.24 -33.92 10.37
N ALA A 203 -15.16 -33.04 10.77
CA ALA A 203 -16.13 -32.42 9.87
C ALA A 203 -15.43 -31.60 8.78
N LEU A 204 -14.47 -30.75 9.16
CA LEU A 204 -13.70 -29.95 8.19
C LEU A 204 -12.86 -30.82 7.26
N LEU A 205 -12.18 -31.84 7.78
CA LEU A 205 -11.38 -32.75 6.96
C LEU A 205 -12.25 -33.52 5.94
N ARG A 206 -13.38 -34.06 6.41
CA ARG A 206 -14.33 -34.80 5.55
C ARG A 206 -14.91 -33.91 4.45
N LEU A 207 -15.37 -32.71 4.82
CA LEU A 207 -15.94 -31.76 3.87
C LEU A 207 -14.90 -31.28 2.86
N ALA A 208 -13.68 -30.99 3.30
CA ALA A 208 -12.63 -30.48 2.43
C ALA A 208 -12.20 -31.54 1.41
N ARG A 209 -12.09 -32.81 1.83
CA ARG A 209 -11.84 -33.93 0.93
C ARG A 209 -12.96 -34.09 -0.10
N ALA A 210 -14.23 -34.10 0.35
CA ALA A 210 -15.36 -34.27 -0.56
C ALA A 210 -15.51 -33.10 -1.55
N ALA A 211 -15.26 -31.86 -1.10
CA ALA A 211 -15.22 -30.71 -1.99
C ALA A 211 -14.09 -30.82 -3.02
N TYR A 212 -12.92 -31.35 -2.62
CA TYR A 212 -11.81 -31.57 -3.53
C TYR A 212 -12.12 -32.65 -4.57
N GLU A 213 -12.76 -33.74 -4.16
CA GLU A 213 -13.22 -34.82 -5.06
C GLU A 213 -14.28 -34.32 -6.08
N GLN A 214 -15.12 -33.35 -5.68
CA GLN A 214 -16.11 -32.73 -6.56
C GLN A 214 -15.55 -31.55 -7.39
N GLU A 215 -14.24 -31.28 -7.30
CA GLU A 215 -13.57 -30.14 -7.96
C GLU A 215 -14.14 -28.76 -7.59
N GLU A 216 -14.78 -28.67 -6.42
CA GLU A 216 -15.37 -27.43 -5.88
C GLU A 216 -14.28 -26.55 -5.24
N HIS A 217 -13.37 -26.02 -6.07
CA HIS A 217 -12.16 -25.31 -5.64
C HIS A 217 -12.44 -24.11 -4.72
N ALA A 218 -13.58 -23.43 -4.91
CA ALA A 218 -14.01 -22.36 -4.04
C ALA A 218 -14.28 -22.83 -2.60
N LEU A 219 -14.96 -23.97 -2.45
CA LEU A 219 -15.23 -24.58 -1.15
C LEU A 219 -13.97 -25.17 -0.53
N VAL A 220 -13.11 -25.83 -1.34
CA VAL A 220 -11.81 -26.34 -0.87
C VAL A 220 -11.00 -25.23 -0.23
N ARG A 221 -10.90 -24.06 -0.89
CA ARG A 221 -10.18 -22.91 -0.37
C ARG A 221 -10.71 -22.49 1.00
N VAL A 222 -12.02 -22.26 1.09
CA VAL A 222 -12.67 -21.78 2.33
C VAL A 222 -12.51 -22.79 3.47
N LEU A 223 -12.69 -24.09 3.20
CA LEU A 223 -12.58 -25.15 4.19
C LEU A 223 -11.13 -25.33 4.67
N CYS A 224 -10.16 -25.29 3.75
CA CYS A 224 -8.74 -25.37 4.09
C CYS A 224 -8.28 -24.16 4.90
N GLU A 225 -8.64 -22.95 4.49
CA GLU A 225 -8.33 -21.72 5.23
C GLU A 225 -8.95 -21.76 6.64
N ALA A 226 -10.23 -22.17 6.77
CA ALA A 226 -10.89 -22.31 8.06
C ALA A 226 -10.19 -23.32 8.97
N PHE A 227 -9.75 -24.46 8.43
CA PHE A 227 -8.99 -25.47 9.17
C PHE A 227 -7.62 -24.92 9.60
N LEU A 228 -6.83 -24.38 8.67
CA LEU A 228 -5.48 -23.88 8.91
C LEU A 228 -5.46 -22.69 9.87
N HIS A 229 -6.51 -21.86 9.88
CA HIS A 229 -6.65 -20.75 10.80
C HIS A 229 -6.96 -21.22 12.22
N SER A 230 -7.92 -22.13 12.37
CA SER A 230 -8.40 -22.62 13.68
C SER A 230 -7.51 -23.68 14.32
N ARG A 231 -6.77 -24.45 13.52
CA ARG A 231 -6.03 -25.65 13.94
C ARG A 231 -4.64 -25.65 13.33
N ARG A 232 -3.85 -24.65 13.73
CA ARG A 232 -2.50 -24.49 13.20
C ARG A 232 -1.65 -25.75 13.45
N ASP A 233 -1.70 -26.34 14.64
CA ASP A 233 -0.75 -27.38 15.03
C ASP A 233 -1.27 -28.82 14.84
N ASP A 234 -2.35 -28.99 14.08
CA ASP A 234 -2.88 -30.33 13.76
C ASP A 234 -1.93 -31.11 12.84
N ALA A 235 -1.88 -32.43 13.02
CA ALA A 235 -1.08 -33.31 12.16
C ALA A 235 -1.51 -33.23 10.69
N GLU A 236 -2.80 -33.01 10.41
CA GLU A 236 -3.33 -32.91 9.04
C GLU A 236 -3.16 -31.51 8.42
N ALA A 237 -2.61 -30.52 9.16
CA ALA A 237 -2.44 -29.16 8.65
C ALA A 237 -1.50 -29.10 7.43
N GLY A 238 -0.47 -29.95 7.39
CA GLY A 238 0.42 -30.05 6.23
C GLY A 238 -0.33 -30.49 4.97
N ARG A 239 -1.10 -31.58 5.07
CA ARG A 239 -1.93 -32.10 3.98
C ARG A 239 -3.00 -31.10 3.52
N MET A 240 -3.67 -30.43 4.46
CA MET A 240 -4.67 -29.41 4.15
C MET A 240 -4.07 -28.23 3.37
N ALA A 241 -2.85 -27.81 3.71
CA ALA A 241 -2.13 -26.78 2.97
C ALA A 241 -1.71 -27.25 1.56
N LEU A 242 -1.33 -28.52 1.39
CA LEU A 242 -1.06 -29.08 0.06
C LEU A 242 -2.31 -29.16 -0.81
N MET A 243 -3.43 -29.58 -0.24
CA MET A 243 -4.72 -29.62 -0.95
C MET A 243 -5.17 -28.22 -1.38
N LEU A 244 -4.97 -27.22 -0.52
CA LEU A 244 -5.18 -25.81 -0.85
C LEU A 244 -4.28 -25.36 -2.00
N ALA A 245 -2.97 -25.66 -1.94
CA ALA A 245 -2.02 -25.30 -2.99
C ALA A 245 -2.42 -25.90 -4.35
N LEU A 246 -2.72 -27.19 -4.38
CA LEU A 246 -3.21 -27.90 -5.57
C LEU A 246 -4.48 -27.27 -6.13
N SER A 247 -5.45 -26.96 -5.26
CA SER A 247 -6.71 -26.36 -5.67
C SER A 247 -6.51 -24.95 -6.25
N GLN A 248 -5.55 -24.18 -5.75
CA GLN A 248 -5.25 -22.84 -6.26
C GLN A 248 -4.51 -22.90 -7.60
N MET A 249 -3.60 -23.85 -7.78
CA MET A 249 -2.95 -24.11 -9.08
C MET A 249 -3.98 -24.45 -10.15
N LYS A 250 -4.95 -25.32 -9.86
CA LYS A 250 -6.03 -25.67 -10.80
C LYS A 250 -6.87 -24.47 -11.25
N VAL A 251 -7.06 -23.47 -10.39
CA VAL A 251 -7.83 -22.26 -10.70
C VAL A 251 -6.95 -21.15 -11.33
N GLY A 252 -5.64 -21.37 -11.46
CA GLY A 252 -4.68 -20.39 -11.97
C GLY A 252 -4.24 -19.32 -10.96
N ASP A 253 -4.50 -19.53 -9.67
CA ASP A 253 -4.04 -18.66 -8.57
C ASP A 253 -2.64 -19.09 -8.10
N SER A 254 -1.62 -18.78 -8.92
CA SER A 254 -0.22 -19.13 -8.65
C SER A 254 0.32 -18.49 -7.35
N ASP A 255 -0.10 -17.25 -7.05
CA ASP A 255 0.28 -16.53 -5.84
C ASP A 255 -0.29 -17.20 -4.58
N GLY A 256 -1.56 -17.59 -4.64
CA GLY A 256 -2.21 -18.35 -3.59
C GLY A 256 -1.54 -19.70 -3.38
N ALA A 257 -1.32 -20.43 -4.46
CA ALA A 257 -0.66 -21.73 -4.44
C ALA A 257 0.72 -21.66 -3.79
N HIS A 258 1.52 -20.66 -4.14
CA HIS A 258 2.85 -20.47 -3.56
C HIS A 258 2.79 -20.22 -2.04
N LYS A 259 1.83 -19.40 -1.57
CA LYS A 259 1.64 -19.16 -0.13
C LYS A 259 1.21 -20.42 0.62
N ALA A 260 0.30 -21.19 0.04
CA ALA A 260 -0.17 -22.45 0.61
C ALA A 260 0.97 -23.49 0.67
N LEU A 261 1.82 -23.55 -0.35
CA LEU A 261 2.98 -24.44 -0.39
C LEU A 261 4.02 -24.08 0.69
N ILE A 262 4.34 -22.80 0.86
CA ILE A 262 5.19 -22.32 1.96
C ILE A 262 4.60 -22.73 3.31
N GLN A 263 3.27 -22.62 3.46
CA GLN A 263 2.60 -23.02 4.69
C GLN A 263 2.71 -24.53 4.92
N ALA A 264 2.57 -25.35 3.88
CA ALA A 264 2.72 -26.81 3.97
C ALA A 264 4.12 -27.23 4.42
N ARG A 265 5.17 -26.62 3.84
CA ARG A 265 6.58 -26.92 4.16
C ARG A 265 6.97 -26.62 5.61
N ARG A 266 6.28 -25.69 6.25
CA ARG A 266 6.49 -25.37 7.67
C ARG A 266 5.88 -26.42 8.61
N ARG A 267 5.15 -27.41 8.08
CA ARG A 267 4.49 -28.47 8.84
C ARG A 267 5.22 -29.79 8.69
N ARG A 268 4.87 -30.74 9.56
CA ARG A 268 5.31 -32.13 9.39
C ARG A 268 4.60 -32.72 8.18
N LEU A 269 5.38 -33.16 7.20
CA LEU A 269 4.91 -33.83 5.99
C LEU A 269 5.49 -35.24 5.96
N THR A 270 4.70 -36.20 5.49
CA THR A 270 5.16 -37.54 5.13
C THR A 270 6.12 -37.46 3.93
N ASP A 271 6.84 -38.55 3.65
CA ASP A 271 7.79 -38.57 2.53
C ASP A 271 7.07 -38.36 1.18
N GLN A 272 5.90 -38.99 1.00
CA GLN A 272 5.05 -38.80 -0.18
C GLN A 272 4.53 -37.36 -0.31
N GLU A 273 4.14 -36.73 0.79
CA GLU A 273 3.68 -35.33 0.80
C GLU A 273 4.81 -34.34 0.51
N ARG A 274 6.05 -34.65 0.91
CA ARG A 274 7.23 -33.85 0.55
C ARG A 274 7.55 -33.96 -0.92
N GLU A 275 7.50 -35.17 -1.48
CA GLU A 275 7.71 -35.39 -2.91
C GLU A 275 6.67 -34.64 -3.75
N LEU A 276 5.40 -34.69 -3.33
CA LEU A 276 4.33 -33.89 -3.95
C LEU A 276 4.59 -32.38 -3.84
N ALA A 277 5.01 -31.90 -2.67
CA ALA A 277 5.35 -30.50 -2.51
C ALA A 277 6.51 -30.08 -3.44
N ASP A 278 7.53 -30.93 -3.61
CA ASP A 278 8.65 -30.70 -4.52
C ASP A 278 8.20 -30.64 -5.98
N SER A 279 7.26 -31.50 -6.39
CA SER A 279 6.74 -31.49 -7.75
C SER A 279 5.96 -30.21 -8.05
N LEU A 280 5.11 -29.77 -7.12
CA LEU A 280 4.32 -28.54 -7.26
C LEU A 280 5.20 -27.29 -7.32
N GLU A 281 6.28 -27.27 -6.55
CA GLU A 281 7.24 -26.18 -6.56
C GLU A 281 7.94 -26.03 -7.92
N ARG A 282 8.34 -27.16 -8.52
CA ARG A 282 8.94 -27.17 -9.87
C ARG A 282 7.97 -26.68 -10.94
N GLU A 283 6.69 -27.05 -10.84
CA GLU A 283 5.67 -26.63 -11.79
C GLU A 283 5.34 -25.13 -11.68
N LEU A 284 5.27 -24.59 -10.46
CA LEU A 284 5.10 -23.15 -10.24
C LEU A 284 6.30 -22.34 -10.74
N ALA A 285 7.53 -22.87 -10.60
CA ALA A 285 8.72 -22.24 -11.12
C ALA A 285 8.79 -22.24 -12.67
N ALA A 286 8.10 -23.17 -13.33
CA ALA A 286 8.06 -23.24 -14.79
C ALA A 286 7.00 -22.30 -15.41
N THR A 287 6.03 -21.84 -14.61
CA THR A 287 4.89 -21.02 -15.05
C THR A 287 5.01 -19.53 -14.67
N SER A 288 6.07 -19.14 -13.95
CA SER A 288 6.40 -17.76 -13.55
C SER A 288 7.48 -17.12 -14.44
#